data_AF-A0A817MUJ4-F1
#
_entry.id   AF-A0A817MUJ4-F1
#
_cell.length_a   1.000
_cell.length_b   1.000
_cell.length_c   1.000
_cell.angle_alpha   90.00
_cell.angle_beta   90.00
_cell.angle_gamma   90.00
#
_symmetry.space_group_name_H-M   'P 1'
#
loop_
_entity.id
_entity.type
_entity.pdbx_description
1 polymer ?
#
loop_
_entity_poly.entity_id
_entity_poly.type
_entity_poly.pdbx_seq_one_letter_code
_entity_poly.pdbx_strand_id
1 'polypeptide(L)'
;MFSNRRIKTQWNRLWHIIILFIFFLSVSNIVYKSSISNSIQSNNCSLFCPYSSTLSNDTLQFDSSHFIRHFPDFVCPQNFRNLADWIYGWPDQFNEHLERTTDQGTQIAPCLPSGSIIYVRIWAIDEFFDKIYPYLQNKFVLVTGEGDLSSPIHMEILENPDSKIIHWFGQNGQYDVSRSKKFTHIPIGNLLLCVFGFS
;
A
#
# COMPACT_ATOMS: atom_id res chain seq x y z
N MET A 1 32.02 55.70 -30.46
CA MET A 1 31.96 54.21 -30.40
C MET A 1 31.73 53.75 -28.95
N PHE A 2 30.61 54.12 -28.30
CA PHE A 2 30.37 53.83 -26.86
C PHE A 2 28.90 53.52 -26.51
N SER A 3 28.10 53.00 -27.44
CA SER A 3 26.66 52.72 -27.20
C SER A 3 26.33 51.23 -26.91
N ASN A 4 27.24 50.30 -27.20
CA ASN A 4 26.88 48.86 -27.22
C ASN A 4 26.95 48.12 -25.87
N ARG A 5 27.56 48.69 -24.81
CA ARG A 5 27.71 47.99 -23.52
C ARG A 5 26.48 48.08 -22.60
N ARG A 6 25.67 49.13 -22.69
CA ARG A 6 24.47 49.29 -21.83
C ARG A 6 23.31 48.39 -22.24
N ILE A 7 23.16 48.11 -23.53
CA ILE A 7 22.08 47.26 -24.04
C ILE A 7 22.27 45.81 -23.58
N LYS A 8 23.52 45.32 -23.57
CA LYS A 8 23.84 43.93 -23.20
C LYS A 8 23.55 43.62 -21.71
N THR A 9 23.69 44.62 -20.83
CA THR A 9 23.42 44.46 -19.40
C THR A 9 21.92 44.45 -19.08
N GLN A 10 21.10 45.19 -19.83
CA GLN A 10 19.64 45.16 -19.66
C GLN A 10 19.03 43.82 -20.12
N TRP A 11 19.53 43.25 -21.21
CA TRP A 11 19.04 41.94 -21.71
C TRP A 11 19.30 40.79 -20.74
N ASN A 12 20.46 40.75 -20.07
CA ASN A 12 20.75 39.72 -19.06
C ASN A 12 19.82 39.80 -17.83
N ARG A 13 19.43 41.02 -17.41
CA ARG A 13 18.49 41.19 -16.29
C ARG A 13 17.09 40.71 -16.65
N LEU A 14 16.62 41.01 -17.86
CA LEU A 14 15.31 40.53 -18.33
C LEU A 14 15.28 39.00 -18.42
N TRP A 15 16.35 38.38 -18.91
CA TRP A 15 16.46 36.93 -19.04
C TRP A 15 16.39 36.21 -17.68
N HIS A 16 17.07 36.74 -16.66
CA HIS A 16 16.98 36.17 -15.30
C HIS A 16 15.59 36.30 -14.68
N ILE A 17 14.88 37.41 -14.92
CA ILE A 17 13.50 37.58 -14.44
C ILE A 17 12.57 36.55 -15.10
N ILE A 18 12.73 36.31 -16.41
CA ILE A 18 11.94 35.30 -17.14
C ILE A 18 12.19 33.90 -16.58
N ILE A 19 13.46 33.52 -16.34
CA ILE A 19 13.80 32.21 -15.77
C ILE A 19 13.19 32.04 -14.37
N LEU A 20 13.31 33.05 -13.51
CA LEU A 20 12.73 33.01 -12.17
C LEU A 20 11.21 32.92 -12.20
N PHE A 21 10.55 33.61 -13.14
CA PHE A 21 9.10 33.54 -13.31
C PHE A 21 8.65 32.16 -13.79
N ILE A 22 9.35 31.55 -14.76
CA ILE A 22 9.07 30.18 -15.22
C ILE A 22 9.27 29.18 -14.09
N PHE A 23 10.35 29.31 -13.31
CA PHE A 23 10.59 28.46 -12.15
C PHE A 23 9.50 28.63 -11.07
N PHE A 24 9.05 29.86 -10.82
CA PHE A 24 7.98 30.13 -9.86
C PHE A 24 6.65 29.53 -10.33
N LEU A 25 6.32 29.62 -11.63
CA LEU A 25 5.12 29.01 -12.21
C LEU A 25 5.16 27.47 -12.18
N SER A 26 6.32 26.86 -12.39
CA SER A 26 6.45 25.40 -12.33
C SER A 26 6.29 24.90 -10.90
N VAL A 27 6.93 25.55 -9.91
CA VAL A 27 6.77 25.21 -8.49
C VAL A 27 5.33 25.42 -8.02
N SER A 28 4.70 26.55 -8.41
CA SER A 28 3.32 26.85 -8.01
C SER A 28 2.31 25.83 -8.56
N ASN A 29 2.49 25.37 -9.80
CA ASN A 29 1.65 24.31 -10.38
C ASN A 29 1.81 22.96 -9.69
N ILE A 30 3.02 22.61 -9.24
CA ILE A 30 3.28 21.38 -8.47
C ILE A 30 2.57 21.44 -7.12
N VAL A 31 2.68 22.56 -6.40
CA VAL A 31 2.01 22.75 -5.11
C VAL A 31 0.49 22.74 -5.25
N TYR A 32 -0.05 23.40 -6.27
CA TYR A 32 -1.50 23.46 -6.49
C TYR A 32 -2.10 22.09 -6.80
N LYS A 33 -1.46 21.29 -7.68
CA LYS A 33 -1.87 19.91 -7.97
C LYS A 33 -1.83 19.02 -6.73
N SER A 34 -0.84 19.19 -5.86
CA SER A 34 -0.76 18.46 -4.59
C SER A 34 -1.91 18.82 -3.65
N SER A 35 -2.31 20.10 -3.56
CA SER A 35 -3.37 20.54 -2.64
C SER A 35 -4.78 20.07 -3.05
N ILE A 36 -5.12 20.08 -4.35
CA ILE A 36 -6.45 19.67 -4.83
C ILE A 36 -6.63 18.16 -4.67
N SER A 37 -5.57 17.38 -4.92
CA SER A 37 -5.58 15.93 -4.72
C SER A 37 -5.99 15.57 -3.30
N ASN A 38 -5.50 16.29 -2.28
CA ASN A 38 -5.75 15.96 -0.89
C ASN A 38 -7.21 16.26 -0.44
N SER A 39 -7.85 17.30 -0.99
CA SER A 39 -9.21 17.69 -0.56
C SER A 39 -10.33 16.82 -1.15
N ILE A 40 -10.19 16.35 -2.39
CA ILE A 40 -11.19 15.48 -3.05
C ILE A 40 -11.12 14.06 -2.47
N GLN A 41 -9.94 13.64 -2.00
CA GLN A 41 -9.70 12.31 -1.47
C GLN A 41 -10.43 12.07 -0.14
N SER A 42 -10.42 13.05 0.76
CA SER A 42 -11.00 12.92 2.11
C SER A 42 -12.50 12.60 2.14
N ASN A 43 -13.28 13.09 1.18
CA ASN A 43 -14.74 12.89 1.21
C ASN A 43 -15.17 11.50 0.71
N ASN A 44 -14.32 10.83 -0.08
CA ASN A 44 -14.62 9.50 -0.61
C ASN A 44 -14.08 8.36 0.25
N CYS A 45 -13.17 8.63 1.18
CA CYS A 45 -12.57 7.58 2.01
C CYS A 45 -13.59 6.83 2.87
N SER A 46 -14.66 7.50 3.32
CA SER A 46 -15.75 6.86 4.05
C SER A 46 -16.52 5.81 3.23
N LEU A 47 -16.55 5.96 1.90
CA LEU A 47 -17.18 5.00 0.98
C LEU A 47 -16.31 3.75 0.77
N PHE A 48 -14.99 3.93 0.74
CA PHE A 48 -14.04 2.87 0.40
C PHE A 48 -13.50 2.11 1.60
N CYS A 49 -13.50 2.72 2.79
CA CYS A 49 -12.99 2.12 4.01
C CYS A 49 -14.04 2.23 5.14
N PRO A 50 -15.22 1.61 4.99
CA PRO A 50 -16.24 1.62 6.05
C PRO A 50 -15.81 0.85 7.31
N TYR A 51 -14.77 0.01 7.21
CA TYR A 51 -14.29 -0.87 8.27
C TYR A 51 -12.77 -0.74 8.38
N SER A 52 -12.29 0.28 9.07
CA SER A 52 -10.86 0.40 9.39
C SER A 52 -10.56 -0.20 10.74
N SER A 53 -9.60 -1.13 10.79
CA SER A 53 -8.98 -1.48 12.06
C SER A 53 -8.24 -0.27 12.64
N THR A 54 -8.33 -0.11 13.96
CA THR A 54 -7.57 0.91 14.70
C THR A 54 -6.43 0.23 15.43
N LEU A 55 -5.20 0.62 15.09
CA LEU A 55 -4.00 0.16 15.79
C LEU A 55 -3.67 1.13 16.92
N SER A 56 -3.72 0.64 18.16
CA SER A 56 -3.13 1.30 19.33
C SER A 56 -1.70 0.77 19.56
N ASN A 57 -1.01 1.28 20.58
CA ASN A 57 0.36 0.82 20.89
C ASN A 57 0.46 -0.70 21.07
N ASP A 58 -0.59 -1.34 21.61
CA ASP A 58 -0.53 -2.75 22.04
C ASP A 58 -1.70 -3.60 21.51
N THR A 59 -2.69 -2.98 20.87
CA THR A 59 -3.92 -3.67 20.43
C THR A 59 -4.30 -3.27 19.02
N LEU A 60 -4.64 -4.26 18.21
CA LEU A 60 -5.32 -4.07 16.94
C LEU A 60 -6.81 -4.32 17.15
N GLN A 61 -7.61 -3.26 17.12
CA GLN A 61 -9.05 -3.36 17.25
C GLN A 61 -9.67 -3.38 15.85
N PHE A 62 -10.29 -4.50 15.50
CA PHE A 62 -11.06 -4.61 14.26
C PHE A 62 -12.43 -3.98 14.47
N ASP A 63 -12.73 -2.91 13.74
CA ASP A 63 -14.11 -2.42 13.61
C ASP A 63 -14.85 -3.27 12.57
N SER A 64 -15.10 -4.54 12.93
CA SER A 64 -15.90 -5.42 12.11
C SER A 64 -17.13 -5.87 12.90
N SER A 65 -18.31 -5.58 12.33
CA SER A 65 -19.57 -6.22 12.73
C SER A 65 -19.62 -7.70 12.32
N HIS A 66 -18.53 -8.23 11.76
CA HIS A 66 -18.47 -9.54 11.13
C HIS A 66 -17.89 -10.58 12.07
N PHE A 67 -18.62 -11.69 12.23
CA PHE A 67 -18.12 -12.85 12.95
C PHE A 67 -17.04 -13.55 12.14
N ILE A 68 -15.78 -13.36 12.53
CA ILE A 68 -14.66 -14.14 12.01
C ILE A 68 -14.65 -15.47 12.77
N ARG A 69 -14.94 -16.59 12.07
CA ARG A 69 -14.73 -17.93 12.64
C ARG A 69 -13.24 -18.18 12.75
N HIS A 70 -12.71 -18.02 13.96
CA HIS A 70 -11.32 -18.31 14.29
C HIS A 70 -11.22 -19.73 14.82
N PHE A 71 -10.37 -20.55 14.21
CA PHE A 71 -9.99 -21.85 14.75
C PHE A 71 -8.61 -21.68 15.41
N PRO A 72 -8.51 -21.62 16.74
CA PRO A 72 -7.27 -21.25 17.44
C PRO A 72 -6.09 -22.16 17.17
N ASP A 73 -6.37 -23.39 16.75
CA ASP A 73 -5.35 -24.39 16.45
C ASP A 73 -4.85 -24.31 14.98
N PHE A 74 -5.46 -23.46 14.15
CA PHE A 74 -5.17 -23.39 12.71
C PHE A 74 -4.90 -21.96 12.24
N VAL A 75 -3.67 -21.74 11.78
CA VAL A 75 -3.26 -20.50 11.09
C VAL A 75 -3.39 -20.74 9.58
N CYS A 76 -4.60 -20.51 9.04
CA CYS A 76 -4.82 -20.55 7.61
C CYS A 76 -4.50 -19.17 6.98
N PRO A 77 -3.89 -19.11 5.78
CA PRO A 77 -3.74 -17.86 5.02
C PRO A 77 -5.06 -17.11 4.83
N GLN A 78 -6.15 -17.87 4.64
CA GLN A 78 -7.52 -17.36 4.56
C GLN A 78 -7.93 -16.58 5.83
N ASN A 79 -7.42 -16.95 7.01
CA ASN A 79 -7.71 -16.21 8.25
C ASN A 79 -7.08 -14.82 8.21
N PHE A 80 -5.83 -14.70 7.73
CA PHE A 80 -5.19 -13.39 7.57
C PHE A 80 -5.90 -12.54 6.53
N ARG A 81 -6.37 -13.15 5.43
CA ARG A 81 -7.19 -12.46 4.43
C ARG A 81 -8.46 -11.89 5.06
N ASN A 82 -9.17 -12.67 5.87
CA ASN A 82 -10.42 -12.22 6.51
C ASN A 82 -10.18 -11.13 7.58
N LEU A 83 -8.97 -11.02 8.10
CA LEU A 83 -8.55 -9.96 9.02
C LEU A 83 -8.04 -8.71 8.29
N ALA A 84 -7.80 -8.78 6.98
CA ALA A 84 -7.23 -7.65 6.24
C ALA A 84 -8.25 -6.53 6.05
N ASP A 85 -7.82 -5.29 6.25
CA ASP A 85 -8.62 -4.10 5.95
C ASP A 85 -8.87 -3.99 4.44
N TRP A 86 -7.93 -4.48 3.63
CA TRP A 86 -8.06 -4.50 2.17
C TRP A 86 -7.43 -5.74 1.55
N ILE A 87 -8.08 -6.28 0.51
CA ILE A 87 -7.66 -7.47 -0.22
C ILE A 87 -7.44 -7.10 -1.70
N TYR A 88 -6.23 -7.33 -2.21
CA TYR A 88 -5.85 -7.04 -3.59
C TYR A 88 -5.55 -8.31 -4.40
N GLY A 89 -6.07 -8.36 -5.63
CA GLY A 89 -5.79 -9.44 -6.59
C GLY A 89 -6.46 -10.77 -6.26
N TRP A 90 -7.59 -10.75 -5.54
CA TRP A 90 -8.35 -11.96 -5.24
C TRP A 90 -9.26 -12.32 -6.42
N PRO A 91 -9.13 -13.52 -7.02
CA PRO A 91 -10.02 -13.94 -8.08
C PRO A 91 -11.36 -14.42 -7.51
N ASP A 92 -12.43 -14.29 -8.29
CA ASP A 92 -13.71 -14.95 -8.02
C ASP A 92 -13.65 -16.45 -8.38
N GLN A 93 -12.72 -17.18 -7.76
CA GLN A 93 -12.46 -18.60 -8.08
C GLN A 93 -13.20 -19.58 -7.15
N PHE A 94 -13.84 -19.08 -6.09
CA PHE A 94 -14.50 -19.90 -5.06
C PHE A 94 -15.95 -19.49 -4.76
N ASN A 95 -16.57 -18.65 -5.60
CA ASN A 95 -17.86 -18.01 -5.30
C ASN A 95 -17.89 -17.34 -3.92
N GLU A 96 -16.74 -16.89 -3.43
CA GLU A 96 -16.62 -16.18 -2.17
C GLU A 96 -16.88 -14.69 -2.44
N HIS A 97 -18.01 -14.19 -1.92
CA HIS A 97 -18.27 -12.77 -1.98
C HIS A 97 -17.43 -12.04 -0.93
N LEU A 98 -16.39 -11.33 -1.38
CA LEU A 98 -15.59 -10.46 -0.52
C LEU A 98 -16.07 -9.03 -0.68
N GLU A 99 -16.58 -8.44 0.41
CA GLU A 99 -16.99 -7.03 0.41
C GLU A 99 -15.79 -6.07 0.19
N ARG A 100 -14.55 -6.57 0.35
CA ARG A 100 -13.31 -5.76 0.41
C ARG A 100 -12.40 -5.88 -0.81
N THR A 101 -12.88 -6.49 -1.90
CA THR A 101 -12.11 -6.56 -3.16
C THR A 101 -12.50 -5.42 -4.09
N THR A 102 -11.51 -4.71 -4.62
CA THR A 102 -11.73 -3.68 -5.65
C THR A 102 -10.53 -3.56 -6.55
N ASP A 103 -10.79 -3.29 -7.83
CA ASP A 103 -9.78 -2.96 -8.82
C ASP A 103 -9.38 -1.48 -8.75
N GLN A 104 -10.09 -0.68 -7.93
CA GLN A 104 -9.84 0.75 -7.73
C GLN A 104 -8.79 1.00 -6.64
N GLY A 105 -7.74 0.18 -6.59
CA GLY A 105 -6.73 0.27 -5.53
C GLY A 105 -6.05 1.64 -5.42
N THR A 106 -5.94 2.39 -6.52
CA THR A 106 -5.40 3.76 -6.52
C THR A 106 -6.29 4.77 -5.79
N GLN A 107 -7.59 4.49 -5.68
CA GLN A 107 -8.55 5.33 -4.95
C GLN A 107 -8.59 4.96 -3.46
N ILE A 108 -8.41 3.67 -3.14
CA ILE A 108 -8.41 3.18 -1.75
C ILE A 108 -7.09 3.43 -1.03
N ALA A 109 -5.96 3.21 -1.70
CA ALA A 109 -4.63 3.27 -1.08
C ALA A 109 -4.37 4.57 -0.27
N PRO A 110 -4.80 5.76 -0.72
CA PRO A 110 -4.64 7.00 0.04
C PRO A 110 -5.55 7.12 1.26
N CYS A 111 -6.64 6.35 1.30
CA CYS A 111 -7.65 6.36 2.37
C CYS A 111 -7.33 5.38 3.52
N LEU A 112 -6.43 4.43 3.29
CA LEU A 112 -6.08 3.43 4.31
C LEU A 112 -5.38 4.09 5.49
N PRO A 113 -5.86 3.92 6.75
CA PRO A 113 -5.19 4.47 7.92
C PRO A 113 -3.84 3.82 8.17
N SER A 114 -2.99 4.49 8.94
CA SER A 114 -1.73 3.89 9.40
C SER A 114 -1.99 2.65 10.24
N GLY A 115 -1.24 1.59 9.97
CA GLY A 115 -1.39 0.29 10.61
C GLY A 115 -2.32 -0.67 9.87
N SER A 116 -2.95 -0.24 8.77
CA SER A 116 -3.83 -1.12 7.98
C SER A 116 -3.15 -2.41 7.58
N ILE A 117 -3.90 -3.52 7.57
CA ILE A 117 -3.48 -4.81 7.05
C ILE A 117 -3.95 -4.92 5.60
N ILE A 118 -2.99 -5.05 4.69
CA ILE A 118 -3.24 -5.27 3.27
C ILE A 118 -2.89 -6.71 2.92
N TYR A 119 -3.87 -7.49 2.51
CA TYR A 119 -3.65 -8.81 1.96
C TYR A 119 -3.49 -8.72 0.44
N VAL A 120 -2.38 -9.22 -0.08
CA VAL A 120 -2.10 -9.28 -1.51
C VAL A 120 -1.91 -10.73 -1.90
N ARG A 121 -2.70 -11.20 -2.87
CA ARG A 121 -2.46 -12.53 -3.44
C ARG A 121 -1.08 -12.55 -4.07
N ILE A 122 -0.30 -13.61 -3.83
CA ILE A 122 1.11 -13.62 -4.22
C ILE A 122 1.34 -13.46 -5.72
N TRP A 123 0.42 -13.91 -6.59
CA TRP A 123 0.54 -13.70 -8.04
C TRP A 123 0.29 -12.25 -8.50
N ALA A 124 -0.31 -11.42 -7.65
CA ALA A 124 -0.60 -10.01 -7.94
C ALA A 124 0.41 -9.05 -7.27
N ILE A 125 1.45 -9.58 -6.61
CA ILE A 125 2.35 -8.77 -5.78
C ILE A 125 3.21 -7.80 -6.60
N ASP A 126 3.68 -8.20 -7.79
CA ASP A 126 4.44 -7.32 -8.69
C ASP A 126 3.57 -6.15 -9.15
N GLU A 127 2.36 -6.48 -9.62
CA GLU A 127 1.38 -5.47 -10.02
C GLU A 127 0.99 -4.54 -8.86
N PHE A 128 0.87 -5.07 -7.65
CA PHE A 128 0.61 -4.27 -6.45
C PHE A 128 1.74 -3.26 -6.20
N PHE A 129 3.00 -3.68 -6.28
CA PHE A 129 4.13 -2.77 -6.10
C PHE A 129 4.25 -1.73 -7.21
N ASP A 130 3.92 -2.09 -8.45
CA ASP A 130 3.96 -1.16 -9.59
C ASP A 130 2.81 -0.15 -9.57
N LYS A 131 1.59 -0.63 -9.33
CA LYS A 131 0.37 0.16 -9.54
C LYS A 131 -0.23 0.75 -8.27
N ILE A 132 -0.02 0.12 -7.12
CA ILE A 132 -0.73 0.47 -5.88
C ILE A 132 0.20 1.08 -4.84
N TYR A 133 1.35 0.44 -4.58
CA TYR A 133 2.31 0.87 -3.56
C TYR A 133 2.74 2.36 -3.65
N PRO A 134 2.89 2.97 -4.85
CA PRO A 134 3.21 4.38 -4.96
C PRO A 134 2.15 5.30 -4.33
N TYR A 135 0.87 4.88 -4.36
CA TYR A 135 -0.27 5.66 -3.89
C TYR A 135 -0.58 5.46 -2.40
N LEU A 136 -0.03 4.43 -1.76
CA LEU A 136 -0.14 4.24 -0.31
C LEU A 136 0.56 5.39 0.39
N GLN A 137 -0.12 6.12 1.28
CA GLN A 137 0.48 7.24 2.00
C GLN A 137 0.93 6.83 3.41
N ASN A 138 0.15 5.96 4.03
CA ASN A 138 0.35 5.53 5.41
C ASN A 138 1.15 4.23 5.48
N LYS A 139 1.77 4.00 6.64
CA LYS A 139 2.48 2.75 6.91
C LYS A 139 1.48 1.62 7.12
N PHE A 140 1.79 0.42 6.66
CA PHE A 140 0.85 -0.72 6.68
C PHE A 140 1.57 -2.04 6.93
N VAL A 141 0.80 -3.06 7.33
CA VAL A 141 1.24 -4.45 7.41
C VAL A 141 0.88 -5.14 6.10
N LEU A 142 1.87 -5.75 5.45
CA LEU A 142 1.66 -6.52 4.22
C LEU A 142 1.50 -8.00 4.56
N VAL A 143 0.47 -8.62 4.01
CA VAL A 143 0.29 -10.07 4.06
C VAL A 143 0.27 -10.60 2.64
N THR A 144 1.09 -11.60 2.34
CA THR A 144 1.04 -12.31 1.07
C THR A 144 0.81 -13.80 1.26
N GLY A 145 -0.05 -14.36 0.41
CA GLY A 145 -0.36 -15.78 0.43
C GLY A 145 -1.13 -16.22 -0.81
N GLU A 146 -1.63 -17.46 -0.77
CA GLU A 146 -2.46 -18.08 -1.80
C GLU A 146 -1.77 -18.18 -3.18
N GLY A 147 -0.76 -19.03 -3.27
CA GLY A 147 -0.07 -19.42 -4.49
C GLY A 147 1.24 -20.13 -4.19
N ASP A 148 1.98 -20.55 -5.22
CA ASP A 148 3.23 -21.31 -5.08
C ASP A 148 4.50 -20.45 -5.04
N LEU A 149 4.36 -19.14 -5.25
CA LEU A 149 5.48 -18.21 -5.22
C LEU A 149 5.95 -17.95 -3.77
N SER A 150 7.26 -17.82 -3.60
CA SER A 150 7.89 -17.50 -2.33
C SER A 150 7.70 -16.03 -1.95
N SER A 151 7.63 -15.73 -0.66
CA SER A 151 7.72 -14.37 -0.12
C SER A 151 8.89 -14.24 0.86
N PRO A 152 9.50 -13.05 0.99
CA PRO A 152 9.25 -11.83 0.20
C PRO A 152 9.99 -11.86 -1.14
N ILE A 153 9.46 -11.19 -2.18
CA ILE A 153 10.13 -11.09 -3.49
C ILE A 153 10.76 -9.71 -3.77
N HIS A 154 10.32 -8.65 -3.09
CA HIS A 154 10.79 -7.26 -3.24
C HIS A 154 11.54 -6.80 -1.99
N MET A 155 12.68 -7.44 -1.72
CA MET A 155 13.45 -7.22 -0.48
C MET A 155 13.98 -5.79 -0.37
N GLU A 156 14.37 -5.20 -1.49
CA GLU A 156 14.84 -3.81 -1.59
C GLU A 156 13.76 -2.82 -1.18
N ILE A 157 12.48 -3.11 -1.43
CA ILE A 157 11.36 -2.28 -0.98
C ILE A 157 11.13 -2.46 0.52
N LEU A 158 11.25 -3.68 1.05
CA LEU A 158 11.06 -3.98 2.46
C LEU A 158 12.12 -3.32 3.35
N GLU A 159 13.39 -3.42 2.94
CA GLU A 159 14.55 -2.90 3.69
C GLU A 159 14.82 -1.42 3.44
N ASN A 160 14.12 -0.78 2.52
CA ASN A 160 14.25 0.66 2.28
C ASN A 160 13.94 1.45 3.58
N PRO A 161 14.76 2.44 3.97
CA PRO A 161 14.47 3.33 5.10
C PRO A 161 13.11 4.05 4.97
N ASP A 162 12.72 4.38 3.74
CA ASP A 162 11.45 5.04 3.40
C ASP A 162 10.33 4.04 3.10
N SER A 163 10.55 2.75 3.39
CA SER A 163 9.52 1.73 3.21
C SER A 163 8.28 2.04 4.04
N LYS A 164 7.12 1.94 3.38
CA LYS A 164 5.81 2.07 4.01
C LYS A 164 5.37 0.76 4.69
N ILE A 165 6.13 -0.33 4.47
CA ILE A 165 5.85 -1.63 5.07
C ILE A 165 6.39 -1.64 6.50
N ILE A 166 5.49 -1.77 7.47
CA ILE A 166 5.81 -1.97 8.89
C ILE A 166 6.39 -3.36 9.06
N HIS A 167 5.67 -4.35 8.54
CA HIS A 167 6.01 -5.76 8.59
C HIS A 167 5.37 -6.50 7.42
N TRP A 168 6.03 -7.56 6.94
CA TRP A 168 5.55 -8.41 5.86
C TRP A 168 5.43 -9.85 6.37
N PHE A 169 4.19 -10.36 6.41
CA PHE A 169 3.90 -11.77 6.63
C PHE A 169 3.71 -12.48 5.30
N GLY A 170 4.47 -13.54 5.03
CA GLY A 170 4.44 -14.19 3.71
C GLY A 170 4.55 -15.71 3.75
N GLN A 171 3.87 -16.36 2.82
CA GLN A 171 3.95 -17.81 2.59
C GLN A 171 5.15 -18.22 1.71
N ASN A 172 5.48 -19.51 1.74
CA ASN A 172 6.47 -20.17 0.89
C ASN A 172 7.85 -19.54 0.98
N GLY A 173 8.23 -19.01 2.14
CA GLY A 173 9.54 -18.43 2.38
C GLY A 173 10.63 -19.48 2.26
N GLN A 174 11.16 -19.64 1.06
CA GLN A 174 12.48 -20.22 0.82
C GLN A 174 13.60 -19.27 1.27
N TYR A 175 13.22 -18.04 1.63
CA TYR A 175 14.13 -17.00 2.08
C TYR A 175 14.55 -17.20 3.53
N ASP A 176 15.82 -16.93 3.81
CA ASP A 176 16.35 -16.91 5.16
C ASP A 176 15.73 -15.74 5.95
N VAL A 177 14.85 -16.09 6.89
CA VAL A 177 14.14 -15.14 7.77
C VAL A 177 15.09 -14.27 8.60
N SER A 178 16.37 -14.64 8.74
CA SER A 178 17.36 -13.82 9.44
C SER A 178 17.76 -12.55 8.68
N ARG A 179 17.44 -12.46 7.38
CA ARG A 179 17.84 -11.32 6.52
C ARG A 179 17.05 -10.04 6.77
N SER A 180 15.87 -10.14 7.37
CA SER A 180 15.02 -8.98 7.66
C SER A 180 14.34 -9.14 9.02
N LYS A 181 14.37 -8.08 9.82
CA LYS A 181 13.55 -7.99 11.04
C LYS A 181 12.08 -7.64 10.75
N LYS A 182 11.78 -7.22 9.52
CA LYS A 182 10.45 -6.83 9.06
C LYS A 182 9.72 -7.95 8.31
N PHE A 183 10.29 -9.17 8.26
CA PHE A 183 9.65 -10.31 7.61
C PHE A 183 9.32 -11.41 8.62
N THR A 184 8.16 -12.03 8.48
CA THR A 184 7.81 -13.25 9.21
C THR A 184 7.15 -14.24 8.28
N HIS A 185 7.66 -15.47 8.32
CA HIS A 185 7.10 -16.55 7.54
C HIS A 185 5.76 -16.99 8.12
N ILE A 186 4.73 -17.09 7.28
CA ILE A 186 3.46 -17.72 7.62
C ILE A 186 3.66 -19.24 7.43
N PRO A 187 3.56 -20.04 8.49
CA PRO A 187 3.73 -21.49 8.38
C PRO A 187 2.68 -22.08 7.45
N ILE A 188 3.13 -22.93 6.52
CA ILE A 188 2.25 -23.71 5.65
C ILE A 188 2.31 -25.16 6.11
N GLY A 189 1.28 -25.58 6.83
CA GLY A 189 1.05 -26.96 7.18
C GLY A 189 1.98 -27.54 8.27
N ASN A 190 1.37 -28.09 9.30
CA ASN A 190 1.41 -29.56 9.40
C ASN A 190 0.03 -30.06 8.94
N LEU A 191 0.01 -31.15 8.16
CA LEU A 191 -1.14 -31.76 7.49
C LEU A 191 -2.48 -31.70 8.25
N LEU A 192 -3.55 -31.39 7.51
CA LEU A 192 -5.00 -31.42 7.83
C LEU A 192 -5.62 -30.07 8.29
N LEU A 193 -6.71 -29.70 7.60
CA LEU A 193 -7.73 -28.71 8.00
C LEU A 193 -7.44 -27.21 7.76
N CYS A 194 -7.35 -26.84 6.48
CA CYS A 194 -8.06 -25.64 5.99
C CYS A 194 -9.04 -26.05 4.86
N VAL A 195 -9.58 -27.27 4.93
CA VAL A 195 -10.62 -27.72 4.00
C VAL A 195 -11.96 -27.31 4.60
N PHE A 196 -12.63 -26.41 3.88
CA PHE A 196 -14.01 -25.96 4.07
C PHE A 196 -14.92 -26.95 4.80
N GLY A 197 -15.20 -26.67 6.07
CA GLY A 197 -16.38 -27.17 6.75
C GLY A 197 -17.58 -26.30 6.40
N PHE A 198 -18.13 -26.44 5.18
CA PHE A 198 -19.53 -26.09 4.95
C PHE A 198 -20.38 -27.18 5.60
N SER A 199 -21.05 -26.82 6.69
CA SER A 199 -22.18 -27.59 7.24
C SER A 199 -23.46 -27.11 6.57
#